data_AF-A0A497NTT3-F1
#
_entry.id   AF-A0A497NTT3-F1
#
_cell.length_a   1.000
_cell.length_b   1.000
_cell.length_c   1.000
_cell.angle_alpha   90.00
_cell.angle_beta   90.00
_cell.angle_gamma   90.00
#
_symmetry.space_group_name_H-M   'P 1'
#
loop_
_entity.id
_entity.type
_entity.pdbx_description
1 polymer ?
#
loop_
_entity_poly.entity_id
_entity_poly.type
_entity_poly.pdbx_seq_one_letter_code
_entity_poly.pdbx_strand_id
1 'polypeptide(L)'
;GRFLEGRGMSVSKEIDRYVKDFETRRDIKEKIDKTLKLHSEFLKRYPFRKDPSSIDKLTPESLYNPGSGKDYFFYWVEFKLRPLGSIRVGSDSAFRNAAENIDKFKELLRKAVDDSIPLSEKVDMGWEQIKGFGGDKIIAKKIISCYYLDDVLPIFKTKDLEHFLRNVFQVDVNKRSLDEYGKRYETLTLGEKYELLNRIMLEVKVNIKGAKGWNNAYFTRFLYEYWPPSRPAKRPELTPPLHDIGLLFEPRSELEVIYLFSILHKKLKFPYIVKIRDEYPDATVINHEGRMLKIEFEVRSSEFLKHGHDPKYCDYIVCWEDDLEEIPENFPEVISLKKELRGE
;
A
#
# COMPACT_ATOMS: atom_id res chain seq x y z
N GLY A 1 -0.72 -32.88 19.07
CA GLY A 1 -2.16 -32.53 19.03
C GLY A 1 -2.66 -32.01 20.37
N ARG A 2 -2.29 -30.79 20.76
CA ARG A 2 -2.83 -30.07 21.94
C ARG A 2 -2.74 -28.54 21.75
N PHE A 3 -3.14 -28.04 20.58
CA PHE A 3 -2.98 -26.61 20.22
C PHE A 3 -4.29 -25.81 20.24
N LEU A 4 -5.45 -26.42 20.53
CA LEU A 4 -6.77 -25.78 20.33
C LEU A 4 -7.78 -26.03 21.45
N GLU A 5 -7.36 -26.11 22.72
CA GLU A 5 -8.31 -26.25 23.84
C GLU A 5 -8.40 -24.97 24.67
N GLY A 6 -9.54 -24.30 24.52
CA GLY A 6 -9.91 -23.08 25.24
C GLY A 6 -10.53 -22.05 24.29
N ARG A 7 -11.83 -22.22 23.96
CA ARG A 7 -12.63 -21.47 22.95
C ARG A 7 -12.43 -21.85 21.46
N GLY A 8 -11.55 -22.81 21.14
CA GLY A 8 -11.18 -23.24 19.78
C GLY A 8 -12.27 -23.90 18.89
N MET A 9 -13.48 -24.12 19.39
CA MET A 9 -14.55 -24.84 18.65
C MET A 9 -15.23 -23.99 17.55
N SER A 10 -15.23 -22.66 17.66
CA SER A 10 -15.85 -21.77 16.65
C SER A 10 -14.93 -21.55 15.44
N VAL A 11 -13.66 -21.23 15.69
CA VAL A 11 -12.65 -20.99 14.64
C VAL A 11 -12.37 -22.27 13.82
N SER A 12 -12.32 -23.44 14.46
CA SER A 12 -12.11 -24.71 13.76
C SER A 12 -13.26 -25.05 12.79
N LYS A 13 -14.52 -24.77 13.16
CA LYS A 13 -15.69 -25.02 12.29
C LYS A 13 -15.73 -24.07 11.11
N GLU A 14 -15.31 -22.81 11.30
CA GLU A 14 -15.20 -21.84 10.21
C GLU A 14 -14.08 -22.20 9.23
N ILE A 15 -12.91 -22.62 9.73
CA ILE A 15 -11.80 -23.07 8.89
C ILE A 15 -12.23 -24.23 7.99
N ASP A 16 -12.89 -25.26 8.53
CA ASP A 16 -13.34 -26.42 7.73
C ASP A 16 -14.31 -26.00 6.60
N ARG A 17 -15.20 -25.03 6.87
CA ARG A 17 -16.09 -24.47 5.86
C ARG A 17 -15.31 -23.71 4.79
N TYR A 18 -14.38 -22.85 5.18
CA TYR A 18 -13.57 -22.07 4.24
C TYR A 18 -12.63 -22.95 3.41
N VAL A 19 -12.09 -24.03 3.97
CA VAL A 19 -11.30 -25.01 3.20
C VAL A 19 -12.15 -25.60 2.07
N LYS A 20 -13.36 -26.07 2.38
CA LYS A 20 -14.27 -26.62 1.36
C LYS A 20 -14.64 -25.59 0.30
N ASP A 21 -14.96 -24.36 0.72
CA ASP A 21 -15.27 -23.25 -0.18
C ASP A 21 -14.09 -22.94 -1.11
N PHE A 22 -12.88 -22.84 -0.55
CA PHE A 22 -11.66 -22.53 -1.31
C PHE A 22 -11.31 -23.61 -2.33
N GLU A 23 -11.54 -24.88 -2.02
CA GLU A 23 -11.32 -25.99 -2.96
C GLU A 23 -12.24 -25.93 -4.19
N THR A 24 -13.39 -25.24 -4.09
CA THR A 24 -14.26 -25.01 -5.26
C THR A 24 -13.71 -23.96 -6.22
N ARG A 25 -12.77 -23.11 -5.78
CA ARG A 25 -12.15 -22.03 -6.57
C ARG A 25 -11.05 -22.56 -7.49
N ARG A 26 -11.47 -23.28 -8.54
CA ARG A 26 -10.57 -23.95 -9.50
C ARG A 26 -9.64 -22.99 -10.23
N ASP A 27 -10.11 -21.78 -10.52
CA ASP A 27 -9.34 -20.72 -11.18
C ASP A 27 -8.07 -20.35 -10.41
N ILE A 28 -8.16 -20.26 -9.07
CA ILE A 28 -7.02 -19.97 -8.20
C ILE A 28 -6.02 -21.11 -8.24
N LYS A 29 -6.51 -22.35 -8.13
CA LYS A 29 -5.68 -23.56 -8.14
C LYS A 29 -4.94 -23.71 -9.47
N GLU A 30 -5.65 -23.62 -10.59
CA GLU A 30 -5.07 -23.70 -11.94
C GLU A 30 -3.99 -22.63 -12.17
N LYS A 31 -4.23 -21.40 -11.69
CA LYS A 31 -3.24 -20.32 -11.78
C LYS A 31 -1.97 -20.63 -11.00
N ILE A 32 -2.11 -21.18 -9.79
CA ILE A 32 -0.95 -21.58 -8.96
C ILE A 32 -0.22 -22.76 -9.61
N ASP A 33 -0.93 -23.79 -10.05
CA ASP A 33 -0.34 -24.96 -10.70
C ASP A 33 0.42 -24.59 -11.99
N LYS A 34 -0.14 -23.70 -12.81
CA LYS A 34 0.55 -23.15 -13.99
C LYS A 34 1.81 -22.39 -13.58
N THR A 35 1.77 -21.64 -12.48
CA THR A 35 2.94 -20.87 -12.02
C THR A 35 4.00 -21.76 -11.39
N LEU A 36 3.64 -22.89 -10.76
CA LEU A 36 4.60 -23.90 -10.29
C LEU A 36 5.40 -24.54 -11.44
N LYS A 37 4.78 -24.69 -12.62
CA LYS A 37 5.51 -25.09 -13.84
C LYS A 37 6.54 -24.02 -14.25
N LEU A 38 6.15 -22.74 -14.25
CA LEU A 38 7.08 -21.62 -14.51
C LEU A 38 8.18 -21.53 -13.45
N HIS A 39 7.88 -21.84 -12.19
CA HIS A 39 8.87 -21.90 -11.12
C HIS A 39 9.91 -23.01 -11.35
N SER A 40 9.48 -24.16 -11.87
CA SER A 40 10.41 -25.22 -12.28
C SER A 40 11.34 -24.76 -13.41
N GLU A 41 10.84 -23.96 -14.37
CA GLU A 41 11.68 -23.33 -15.40
C GLU A 41 12.63 -22.28 -14.82
N PHE A 42 12.16 -21.47 -13.87
CA PHE A 42 12.99 -20.50 -13.15
C PHE A 42 14.18 -21.20 -12.47
N LEU A 43 13.96 -22.31 -11.77
CA LEU A 43 15.02 -23.06 -11.10
C LEU A 43 16.01 -23.73 -12.08
N LYS A 44 15.56 -24.07 -13.30
CA LYS A 44 16.47 -24.55 -14.35
C LYS A 44 17.34 -23.43 -14.90
N ARG A 45 16.76 -22.23 -15.04
CA ARG A 45 17.44 -21.06 -15.58
C ARG A 45 18.41 -20.42 -14.59
N TYR A 46 18.03 -20.39 -13.32
CA TYR A 46 18.81 -19.83 -12.23
C TYR A 46 19.04 -20.92 -11.18
N PRO A 47 19.89 -21.92 -11.45
CA PRO A 47 20.05 -23.08 -10.58
C PRO A 47 20.88 -22.78 -9.33
N PHE A 48 20.80 -21.57 -8.77
CA PHE A 48 21.74 -21.05 -7.76
C PHE A 48 21.82 -21.88 -6.48
N ARG A 49 20.73 -22.54 -6.07
CA ARG A 49 20.74 -23.48 -4.94
C ARG A 49 21.44 -24.81 -5.27
N LYS A 50 21.29 -25.31 -6.50
CA LYS A 50 21.87 -26.59 -6.95
C LYS A 50 23.30 -26.46 -7.48
N ASP A 51 23.60 -25.30 -8.07
CA ASP A 51 24.88 -24.90 -8.62
C ASP A 51 25.15 -23.44 -8.22
N PRO A 52 25.68 -23.19 -7.00
CA PRO A 52 26.02 -21.84 -6.55
C PRO A 52 27.08 -21.15 -7.42
N SER A 53 27.91 -21.88 -8.16
CA SER A 53 28.90 -21.27 -9.07
C SER A 53 28.24 -20.53 -10.24
N SER A 54 27.03 -20.94 -10.64
CA SER A 54 26.27 -20.25 -11.69
C SER A 54 25.87 -18.82 -11.34
N ILE A 55 25.94 -18.41 -10.06
CA ILE A 55 25.75 -17.01 -9.63
C ILE A 55 26.82 -16.09 -10.25
N ASP A 56 28.04 -16.58 -10.49
CA ASP A 56 29.12 -15.77 -11.10
C ASP A 56 28.76 -15.27 -12.50
N LYS A 57 27.92 -16.04 -13.21
CA LYS A 57 27.47 -15.74 -14.57
C LYS A 57 26.43 -14.61 -14.62
N LEU A 58 25.89 -14.17 -13.49
CA LEU A 58 24.98 -13.02 -13.47
C LEU A 58 25.74 -11.75 -13.90
N THR A 59 25.22 -11.08 -14.92
CA THR A 59 25.59 -9.71 -15.31
C THR A 59 24.51 -8.72 -14.87
N PRO A 60 24.80 -7.41 -14.78
CA PRO A 60 23.80 -6.39 -14.46
C PRO A 60 22.54 -6.49 -15.35
N GLU A 61 22.72 -6.76 -16.64
CA GLU A 61 21.65 -6.88 -17.62
C GLU A 61 20.82 -8.15 -17.42
N SER A 62 21.47 -9.28 -17.09
CA SER A 62 20.77 -10.52 -16.77
C SER A 62 20.00 -10.43 -15.44
N LEU A 63 20.42 -9.52 -14.55
CA LEU A 63 19.79 -9.28 -13.27
C LEU A 63 18.57 -8.36 -13.41
N TYR A 64 18.77 -7.20 -14.06
CA TYR A 64 17.74 -6.20 -14.30
C TYR A 64 17.93 -5.47 -15.65
N ASN A 65 17.04 -5.71 -16.60
CA ASN A 65 17.06 -5.01 -17.90
C ASN A 65 15.64 -4.78 -18.43
N PRO A 66 14.93 -3.75 -17.94
CA PRO A 66 13.53 -3.50 -18.29
C PRO A 66 13.30 -3.18 -19.77
N GLY A 67 14.34 -2.77 -20.51
CA GLY A 67 14.30 -2.52 -21.95
C GLY A 67 14.48 -3.78 -22.81
N SER A 68 14.84 -4.92 -22.22
CA SER A 68 14.97 -6.20 -22.92
C SER A 68 13.66 -7.00 -22.90
N GLY A 69 13.61 -8.12 -23.63
CA GLY A 69 12.46 -9.01 -23.83
C GLY A 69 11.94 -9.75 -22.59
N LYS A 70 11.90 -9.11 -21.42
CA LYS A 70 11.27 -9.62 -20.18
C LYS A 70 11.85 -10.97 -19.74
N ASP A 71 13.18 -11.09 -19.83
CA ASP A 71 13.86 -12.36 -19.58
C ASP A 71 15.14 -12.20 -18.73
N TYR A 72 15.02 -11.41 -17.67
CA TYR A 72 16.04 -11.16 -16.65
C TYR A 72 15.53 -11.58 -15.26
N PHE A 73 16.44 -11.79 -14.31
CA PHE A 73 16.17 -12.39 -13.00
C PHE A 73 15.02 -11.72 -12.23
N PHE A 74 15.06 -10.40 -12.05
CA PHE A 74 14.01 -9.70 -11.31
C PHE A 74 12.65 -9.71 -12.03
N TYR A 75 12.61 -9.82 -13.36
CA TYR A 75 11.34 -10.01 -14.07
C TYR A 75 10.65 -11.32 -13.65
N TRP A 76 11.45 -12.38 -13.49
CA TRP A 76 10.93 -13.65 -13.02
C TRP A 76 10.42 -13.55 -11.58
N VAL A 77 11.25 -13.00 -10.68
CA VAL A 77 10.96 -12.89 -9.24
C VAL A 77 9.73 -12.02 -8.97
N GLU A 78 9.60 -10.87 -9.63
CA GLU A 78 8.52 -9.92 -9.39
C GLU A 78 7.25 -10.24 -10.17
N PHE A 79 7.37 -10.58 -11.47
CA PHE A 79 6.21 -10.66 -12.37
C PHE A 79 5.83 -12.09 -12.74
N LYS A 80 6.74 -12.91 -13.29
CA LYS A 80 6.37 -14.27 -13.75
C LYS A 80 5.94 -15.16 -12.59
N LEU A 81 6.59 -15.05 -11.43
CA LEU A 81 6.30 -15.84 -10.23
C LEU A 81 5.36 -15.15 -9.25
N ARG A 82 4.69 -14.07 -9.68
CA ARG A 82 3.78 -13.28 -8.83
C ARG A 82 2.65 -14.10 -8.19
N PRO A 83 2.03 -15.09 -8.87
CA PRO A 83 1.02 -15.93 -8.21
C PRO A 83 1.54 -16.77 -7.04
N LEU A 84 2.86 -17.04 -6.97
CA LEU A 84 3.51 -17.70 -5.84
C LEU A 84 3.95 -16.70 -4.76
N GLY A 85 3.11 -15.69 -4.50
CA GLY A 85 3.39 -14.59 -3.57
C GLY A 85 3.90 -13.34 -4.29
N SER A 86 3.13 -12.25 -4.19
CA SER A 86 3.46 -10.96 -4.76
C SER A 86 4.19 -10.06 -3.76
N ILE A 87 5.20 -9.34 -4.22
CA ILE A 87 5.79 -8.21 -3.49
C ILE A 87 5.26 -6.89 -4.03
N ARG A 88 5.27 -5.84 -3.20
CA ARG A 88 5.00 -4.46 -3.64
C ARG A 88 6.30 -3.69 -3.53
N VAL A 89 6.92 -3.42 -4.67
CA VAL A 89 8.10 -2.56 -4.78
C VAL A 89 7.63 -1.20 -5.27
N GLY A 90 7.97 -0.14 -4.54
CA GLY A 90 7.45 1.21 -4.82
C GLY A 90 8.06 1.88 -6.05
N SER A 91 9.24 1.42 -6.47
CA SER A 91 9.99 1.90 -7.63
C SER A 91 10.95 0.79 -8.07
N ASP A 92 11.26 0.73 -9.36
CA ASP A 92 12.29 -0.16 -9.91
C ASP A 92 13.72 0.15 -9.45
N SER A 93 13.92 1.30 -8.79
CA SER A 93 15.22 1.72 -8.24
C SER A 93 15.89 0.65 -7.38
N ALA A 94 15.14 -0.14 -6.60
CA ALA A 94 15.71 -1.25 -5.83
C ALA A 94 16.45 -2.26 -6.74
N PHE A 95 15.86 -2.62 -7.88
CA PHE A 95 16.46 -3.57 -8.81
C PHE A 95 17.61 -2.96 -9.61
N ARG A 96 17.52 -1.67 -9.95
CA ARG A 96 18.66 -0.92 -10.54
C ARG A 96 19.84 -0.88 -9.58
N ASN A 97 19.61 -0.51 -8.32
CA ASN A 97 20.65 -0.47 -7.31
C ASN A 97 21.29 -1.86 -7.10
N ALA A 98 20.52 -2.94 -7.19
CA ALA A 98 21.06 -4.29 -7.13
C ALA A 98 21.93 -4.65 -8.35
N ALA A 99 21.56 -4.19 -9.55
CA ALA A 99 22.35 -4.37 -10.77
C ALA A 99 23.63 -3.52 -10.77
N GLU A 100 23.56 -2.29 -10.27
CA GLU A 100 24.72 -1.41 -10.08
C GLU A 100 25.68 -1.94 -9.01
N ASN A 101 25.15 -2.61 -7.97
CA ASN A 101 25.91 -3.24 -6.89
C ASN A 101 25.94 -4.77 -7.03
N ILE A 102 26.18 -5.27 -8.25
CA ILE A 102 26.02 -6.69 -8.55
C ILE A 102 26.90 -7.62 -7.71
N ASP A 103 28.13 -7.23 -7.40
CA ASP A 103 29.03 -8.08 -6.59
C ASP A 103 28.49 -8.28 -5.18
N LYS A 104 27.97 -7.20 -4.58
CA LYS A 104 27.30 -7.28 -3.27
C LYS A 104 26.04 -8.13 -3.35
N PHE A 105 25.26 -7.99 -4.42
CA PHE A 105 24.07 -8.80 -4.64
C PHE A 105 24.43 -10.30 -4.78
N LYS A 106 25.46 -10.65 -5.54
CA LYS A 106 25.98 -12.02 -5.69
C LYS A 106 26.42 -12.60 -4.36
N GLU A 107 27.16 -11.84 -3.55
CA GLU A 107 27.60 -12.26 -2.19
C GLU A 107 26.39 -12.64 -1.32
N LEU A 108 25.38 -11.76 -1.26
CA LEU A 108 24.17 -11.99 -0.47
C LEU A 108 23.35 -13.16 -1.03
N LEU A 109 23.20 -13.25 -2.35
CA LEU A 109 22.47 -14.31 -3.01
C LEU A 109 23.08 -15.69 -2.78
N ARG A 110 24.42 -15.81 -2.80
CA ARG A 110 25.13 -17.06 -2.46
C ARG A 110 24.70 -17.59 -1.11
N LYS A 111 24.75 -16.71 -0.10
CA LYS A 111 24.36 -17.08 1.26
C LYS A 111 22.85 -17.32 1.38
N ALA A 112 22.03 -16.58 0.62
CA ALA A 112 20.57 -16.73 0.61
C ALA A 112 20.10 -18.11 0.11
N VAL A 113 20.88 -18.76 -0.76
CA VAL A 113 20.58 -20.08 -1.34
C VAL A 113 21.43 -21.22 -0.78
N ASP A 114 22.20 -20.95 0.27
CA ASP A 114 23.03 -21.94 0.95
C ASP A 114 22.21 -22.73 1.98
N ASP A 115 22.13 -24.04 1.84
CA ASP A 115 21.33 -24.91 2.71
C ASP A 115 21.89 -25.03 4.14
N SER A 116 23.16 -24.67 4.35
CA SER A 116 23.78 -24.67 5.69
C SER A 116 23.40 -23.44 6.53
N ILE A 117 22.87 -22.39 5.89
CA ILE A 117 22.55 -21.13 6.57
C ILE A 117 21.06 -21.12 6.99
N PRO A 118 20.74 -20.87 8.28
CA PRO A 118 19.37 -20.74 8.77
C PRO A 118 18.58 -19.62 8.07
N LEU A 119 17.25 -19.73 8.05
CA LEU A 119 16.37 -18.74 7.41
C LEU A 119 16.50 -17.36 8.05
N SER A 120 16.64 -17.32 9.37
CA SER A 120 16.85 -16.13 10.18
C SER A 120 18.11 -15.39 9.73
N GLU A 121 19.24 -16.09 9.67
CA GLU A 121 20.49 -15.53 9.17
C GLU A 121 20.37 -15.07 7.72
N LYS A 122 19.73 -15.84 6.82
CA LYS A 122 19.45 -15.43 5.42
C LYS A 122 18.70 -14.11 5.32
N VAL A 123 17.75 -13.88 6.21
CA VAL A 123 17.01 -12.62 6.28
C VAL A 123 17.85 -11.53 6.92
N ASP A 124 18.60 -11.81 7.98
CA ASP A 124 19.35 -10.81 8.74
C ASP A 124 20.65 -10.34 8.10
N MET A 125 21.09 -10.96 7.00
CA MET A 125 22.20 -10.46 6.19
C MET A 125 22.03 -8.99 5.81
N GLY A 126 23.15 -8.36 5.46
CA GLY A 126 23.25 -6.94 5.11
C GLY A 126 22.61 -6.54 3.78
N TRP A 127 21.35 -6.95 3.55
CA TRP A 127 20.54 -6.60 2.38
C TRP A 127 20.34 -5.09 2.26
N GLU A 128 20.28 -4.37 3.36
CA GLU A 128 20.18 -2.91 3.41
C GLU A 128 21.38 -2.17 2.82
N GLN A 129 22.51 -2.86 2.60
CA GLN A 129 23.65 -2.31 1.85
C GLN A 129 23.28 -2.06 0.37
N ILE A 130 22.24 -2.72 -0.14
CA ILE A 130 21.63 -2.40 -1.43
C ILE A 130 20.40 -1.52 -1.15
N LYS A 131 20.45 -0.26 -1.59
CA LYS A 131 19.35 0.69 -1.36
C LYS A 131 18.03 0.15 -1.93
N GLY A 132 17.01 0.07 -1.08
CA GLY A 132 15.69 -0.48 -1.41
C GLY A 132 15.46 -1.93 -0.95
N PHE A 133 16.50 -2.64 -0.50
CA PHE A 133 16.38 -4.02 0.02
C PHE A 133 16.25 -4.11 1.55
N GLY A 134 16.34 -2.98 2.26
CA GLY A 134 16.18 -2.90 3.72
C GLY A 134 14.72 -2.99 4.21
N GLY A 135 14.46 -2.39 5.37
CA GLY A 135 13.14 -2.40 6.00
C GLY A 135 12.74 -3.81 6.47
N ASP A 136 11.57 -4.29 6.05
CA ASP A 136 11.10 -5.65 6.35
C ASP A 136 11.70 -6.72 5.42
N LYS A 137 12.70 -6.34 4.60
CA LYS A 137 13.47 -7.23 3.70
C LYS A 137 12.61 -8.09 2.79
N ILE A 138 11.49 -7.52 2.31
CA ILE A 138 10.47 -8.23 1.52
C ILE A 138 11.03 -8.80 0.21
N ILE A 139 11.99 -8.12 -0.42
CA ILE A 139 12.62 -8.57 -1.67
C ILE A 139 13.51 -9.77 -1.39
N ALA A 140 14.34 -9.71 -0.33
CA ALA A 140 15.18 -10.83 0.10
C ALA A 140 14.34 -12.07 0.43
N LYS A 141 13.28 -11.91 1.24
CA LYS A 141 12.36 -13.00 1.59
C LYS A 141 11.68 -13.60 0.36
N LYS A 142 11.31 -12.80 -0.64
CA LYS A 142 10.77 -13.29 -1.92
C LYS A 142 11.80 -14.09 -2.70
N ILE A 143 13.05 -13.62 -2.80
CA ILE A 143 14.14 -14.36 -3.45
C ILE A 143 14.36 -15.70 -2.76
N ILE A 144 14.48 -15.71 -1.43
CA ILE A 144 14.66 -16.93 -0.63
C ILE A 144 13.50 -17.89 -0.88
N SER A 145 12.24 -17.43 -0.79
CA SER A 145 11.07 -18.27 -1.05
C SER A 145 11.03 -18.87 -2.46
N CYS A 146 11.59 -18.20 -3.48
CA CYS A 146 11.75 -18.79 -4.81
C CYS A 146 12.70 -20.01 -4.83
N TYR A 147 13.60 -20.18 -3.87
CA TYR A 147 14.51 -21.35 -3.79
C TYR A 147 14.10 -22.38 -2.73
N TYR A 148 13.22 -21.98 -1.81
CA TYR A 148 12.77 -22.78 -0.68
C TYR A 148 11.24 -22.81 -0.59
N LEU A 149 10.54 -22.97 -1.73
CA LEU A 149 9.08 -22.84 -1.77
C LEU A 149 8.35 -23.85 -0.88
N ASP A 150 8.95 -25.02 -0.65
CA ASP A 150 8.41 -26.08 0.21
C ASP A 150 8.65 -25.82 1.71
N ASP A 151 9.71 -25.07 2.04
CA ASP A 151 10.15 -24.79 3.43
C ASP A 151 9.79 -23.37 3.90
N VAL A 152 9.47 -22.46 2.98
CA VAL A 152 9.22 -21.04 3.26
C VAL A 152 7.89 -20.61 2.65
N LEU A 153 6.93 -20.30 3.51
CA LEU A 153 5.64 -19.74 3.10
C LEU A 153 5.82 -18.42 2.31
N PRO A 154 5.14 -18.24 1.16
CA PRO A 154 5.11 -16.99 0.37
C PRO A 154 4.43 -15.78 1.03
N ILE A 155 4.65 -15.57 2.33
CA ILE A 155 4.19 -14.45 3.13
C ILE A 155 5.44 -13.67 3.54
N PHE A 156 5.72 -12.55 2.86
CA PHE A 156 7.01 -11.85 3.01
C PHE A 156 6.97 -10.74 4.06
N LYS A 157 5.79 -10.21 4.37
CA LYS A 157 5.65 -9.21 5.42
C LYS A 157 5.57 -9.88 6.78
N THR A 158 6.43 -9.48 7.69
CA THR A 158 6.44 -10.02 9.06
C THR A 158 5.11 -9.78 9.75
N LYS A 159 4.54 -8.58 9.57
CA LYS A 159 3.22 -8.21 10.12
C LYS A 159 2.06 -9.06 9.60
N ASP A 160 2.15 -9.58 8.38
CA ASP A 160 1.09 -10.43 7.82
C ASP A 160 1.13 -11.81 8.49
N LEU A 161 2.33 -12.38 8.72
CA LEU A 161 2.49 -13.59 9.52
C LEU A 161 2.01 -13.40 10.97
N GLU A 162 2.36 -12.27 11.59
CA GLU A 162 1.86 -11.92 12.93
C GLU A 162 0.34 -11.84 12.97
N HIS A 163 -0.28 -11.22 11.96
CA HIS A 163 -1.73 -11.14 11.83
C HIS A 163 -2.38 -12.52 11.79
N PHE A 164 -1.92 -13.40 10.90
CA PHE A 164 -2.47 -14.75 10.80
C PHE A 164 -2.29 -15.51 12.12
N LEU A 165 -1.10 -15.50 12.70
CA LEU A 165 -0.84 -16.26 13.91
C LEU A 165 -1.60 -15.73 15.12
N ARG A 166 -1.57 -14.41 15.37
CA ARG A 166 -2.15 -13.81 16.59
C ARG A 166 -3.66 -13.60 16.47
N ASN A 167 -4.14 -13.15 15.31
CA ASN A 167 -5.53 -12.71 15.18
C ASN A 167 -6.44 -13.80 14.62
N VAL A 168 -5.91 -14.69 13.77
CA VAL A 168 -6.70 -15.78 13.18
C VAL A 168 -6.55 -17.05 14.02
N PHE A 169 -5.31 -17.50 14.21
CA PHE A 169 -5.03 -18.76 14.91
C PHE A 169 -4.81 -18.60 16.42
N GLN A 170 -4.83 -17.38 16.95
CA GLN A 170 -4.69 -17.07 18.38
C GLN A 170 -3.47 -17.74 19.03
N VAL A 171 -2.37 -17.84 18.29
CA VAL A 171 -1.11 -18.40 18.77
C VAL A 171 -0.41 -17.40 19.68
N ASP A 172 0.00 -17.87 20.86
CA ASP A 172 0.89 -17.13 21.74
C ASP A 172 2.34 -17.18 21.23
N VAL A 173 2.65 -16.26 20.33
CA VAL A 173 3.99 -16.11 19.74
C VAL A 173 5.04 -15.77 20.79
N ASN A 174 4.68 -15.07 21.87
CA ASN A 174 5.62 -14.71 22.93
C ASN A 174 6.07 -15.93 23.71
N LYS A 175 5.13 -16.80 24.08
CA LYS A 175 5.43 -18.10 24.65
C LYS A 175 6.34 -18.93 23.73
N ARG A 176 5.98 -19.04 22.45
CA ARG A 176 6.80 -19.77 21.46
C ARG A 176 8.23 -19.21 21.33
N SER A 177 8.38 -17.90 21.36
CA SER A 177 9.70 -17.25 21.36
C SER A 177 10.52 -17.60 22.61
N LEU A 178 9.90 -17.60 23.79
CA LEU A 178 10.57 -17.97 25.04
C LEU A 178 10.98 -19.45 25.05
N ASP A 179 10.10 -20.34 24.58
CA ASP A 179 10.34 -21.78 24.54
C ASP A 179 11.50 -22.15 23.60
N GLU A 180 11.64 -21.44 22.48
CA GLU A 180 12.61 -21.80 21.42
C GLU A 180 13.90 -20.97 21.44
N TYR A 181 13.81 -19.68 21.78
CA TYR A 181 14.95 -18.75 21.76
C TYR A 181 15.37 -18.30 23.17
N GLY A 182 14.61 -18.63 24.22
CA GLY A 182 14.90 -18.16 25.59
C GLY A 182 14.72 -16.66 25.79
N LYS A 183 14.12 -15.94 24.84
CA LYS A 183 13.92 -14.48 24.88
C LYS A 183 12.54 -14.06 24.38
N ARG A 184 12.11 -12.86 24.77
CA ARG A 184 10.80 -12.28 24.39
C ARG A 184 10.76 -12.01 22.88
N TYR A 185 9.59 -12.17 22.27
CA TYR A 185 9.43 -12.01 20.82
C TYR A 185 9.88 -10.63 20.34
N GLU A 186 9.61 -9.58 21.11
CA GLU A 186 9.91 -8.21 20.72
C GLU A 186 11.43 -7.98 20.56
N THR A 187 12.24 -8.74 21.30
CA THR A 187 13.72 -8.68 21.31
C THR A 187 14.37 -9.50 20.20
N LEU A 188 13.61 -10.33 19.49
CA LEU A 188 14.12 -11.06 18.34
C LEU A 188 14.50 -10.09 17.20
N THR A 189 15.57 -10.44 16.51
CA THR A 189 15.96 -9.85 15.22
C THR A 189 14.86 -10.07 14.18
N LEU A 190 14.95 -9.38 13.04
CA LEU A 190 13.93 -9.49 12.00
C LEU A 190 13.87 -10.91 11.41
N GLY A 191 15.04 -11.52 11.18
CA GLY A 191 15.16 -12.88 10.68
C GLY A 191 14.67 -13.91 11.68
N GLU A 192 15.04 -13.82 12.97
CA GLU A 192 14.52 -14.72 14.00
C GLU A 192 12.99 -14.66 14.11
N LYS A 193 12.39 -13.45 14.07
CA LYS A 193 10.93 -13.29 14.01
C LYS A 193 10.37 -14.01 12.78
N TYR A 194 10.95 -13.75 11.62
CA TYR A 194 10.46 -14.32 10.37
C TYR A 194 10.52 -15.85 10.38
N GLU A 195 11.64 -16.43 10.80
CA GLU A 195 11.84 -17.88 10.88
C GLU A 195 10.87 -18.52 11.89
N LEU A 196 10.78 -17.97 13.11
CA LEU A 196 9.85 -18.44 14.13
C LEU A 196 8.41 -18.47 13.60
N LEU A 197 7.93 -17.35 13.06
CA LEU A 197 6.56 -17.24 12.58
C LEU A 197 6.30 -18.16 11.37
N ASN A 198 7.26 -18.30 10.44
CA ASN A 198 7.12 -19.16 9.26
C ASN A 198 6.94 -20.63 9.70
N ARG A 199 7.80 -21.08 10.62
CA ARG A 199 7.76 -22.44 11.15
C ARG A 199 6.45 -22.73 11.90
N ILE A 200 6.00 -21.83 12.77
CA ILE A 200 4.70 -21.96 13.44
C ILE A 200 3.56 -22.02 12.42
N MET A 201 3.58 -21.19 11.37
CA MET A 201 2.53 -21.22 10.34
C MET A 201 2.53 -22.51 9.52
N LEU A 202 3.70 -23.11 9.27
CA LEU A 202 3.80 -24.44 8.66
C LEU A 202 3.22 -25.53 9.58
N GLU A 203 3.46 -25.45 10.90
CA GLU A 203 2.81 -26.31 11.89
C GLU A 203 1.29 -26.14 11.89
N VAL A 204 0.78 -24.90 11.81
CA VAL A 204 -0.65 -24.63 11.70
C VAL A 204 -1.23 -25.28 10.45
N LYS A 205 -0.59 -25.08 9.29
CA LYS A 205 -1.02 -25.66 8.00
C LYS A 205 -1.22 -27.16 8.08
N VAL A 206 -0.26 -27.90 8.63
CA VAL A 206 -0.34 -29.37 8.69
C VAL A 206 -1.41 -29.88 9.65
N ASN A 207 -1.85 -29.05 10.60
CA ASN A 207 -2.91 -29.36 11.55
C ASN A 207 -4.32 -28.98 11.03
N ILE A 208 -4.43 -28.24 9.92
CA ILE A 208 -5.73 -27.93 9.29
C ILE A 208 -6.16 -29.10 8.41
N LYS A 209 -7.34 -29.66 8.71
CA LYS A 209 -7.94 -30.74 7.91
C LYS A 209 -8.21 -30.23 6.49
N GLY A 210 -7.77 -31.00 5.48
CA GLY A 210 -7.87 -30.63 4.06
C GLY A 210 -6.68 -29.82 3.52
N ALA A 211 -6.02 -29.00 4.34
CA ALA A 211 -4.89 -28.18 3.89
C ALA A 211 -3.52 -28.90 3.96
N LYS A 212 -3.43 -30.05 4.63
CA LYS A 212 -2.18 -30.82 4.81
C LYS A 212 -1.45 -31.12 3.48
N GLY A 213 -2.20 -31.42 2.42
CA GLY A 213 -1.66 -31.74 1.09
C GLY A 213 -1.45 -30.53 0.17
N TRP A 214 -1.80 -29.32 0.62
CA TRP A 214 -1.67 -28.13 -0.22
C TRP A 214 -0.21 -27.70 -0.31
N ASN A 215 0.20 -27.16 -1.46
CA ASN A 215 1.47 -26.46 -1.54
C ASN A 215 1.40 -25.12 -0.77
N ASN A 216 2.56 -24.59 -0.40
CA ASN A 216 2.66 -23.38 0.42
C ASN A 216 2.06 -22.14 -0.24
N ALA A 217 2.11 -22.02 -1.57
CA ALA A 217 1.50 -20.90 -2.29
C ALA A 217 -0.03 -20.96 -2.26
N TYR A 218 -0.63 -22.15 -2.43
CA TYR A 218 -2.08 -22.37 -2.35
C TYR A 218 -2.60 -22.10 -0.93
N PHE A 219 -1.90 -22.60 0.09
CA PHE A 219 -2.21 -22.30 1.48
C PHE A 219 -2.08 -20.80 1.80
N THR A 220 -1.02 -20.15 1.31
CA THR A 220 -0.87 -18.70 1.48
C THR A 220 -2.03 -17.93 0.85
N ARG A 221 -2.47 -18.33 -0.36
CA ARG A 221 -3.60 -17.68 -1.03
C ARG A 221 -4.91 -17.85 -0.27
N PHE A 222 -5.14 -19.03 0.31
CA PHE A 222 -6.27 -19.29 1.20
C PHE A 222 -6.31 -18.28 2.37
N LEU A 223 -5.20 -18.12 3.08
CA LEU A 223 -5.13 -17.20 4.22
C LEU A 223 -5.50 -15.76 3.84
N TYR A 224 -4.93 -15.26 2.73
CA TYR A 224 -5.23 -13.90 2.25
C TYR A 224 -6.65 -13.72 1.71
N GLU A 225 -7.33 -14.78 1.28
CA GLU A 225 -8.70 -14.71 0.76
C GLU A 225 -9.70 -14.53 1.91
N TYR A 226 -9.55 -15.28 3.01
CA TYR A 226 -10.53 -15.30 4.10
C TYR A 226 -10.16 -14.39 5.29
N TRP A 227 -8.87 -14.12 5.49
CA TRP A 227 -8.39 -13.26 6.57
C TRP A 227 -7.37 -12.24 6.07
N PRO A 228 -7.72 -11.36 5.11
CA PRO A 228 -6.78 -10.37 4.61
C PRO A 228 -6.32 -9.45 5.76
N PRO A 229 -5.00 -9.25 5.96
CA PRO A 229 -4.52 -8.31 6.95
C PRO A 229 -5.01 -6.90 6.60
N SER A 230 -5.42 -6.14 7.62
CA SER A 230 -5.90 -4.76 7.46
C SER A 230 -4.88 -3.92 6.72
N ARG A 231 -5.22 -3.52 5.50
CA ARG A 231 -4.42 -2.55 4.74
C ARG A 231 -4.88 -1.17 5.15
N PRO A 232 -3.98 -0.21 5.44
CA PRO A 232 -4.41 1.19 5.50
C PRO A 232 -5.17 1.47 4.20
N ALA A 233 -6.32 2.14 4.33
CA ALA A 233 -7.16 2.45 3.18
C ALA A 233 -6.27 3.01 2.05
N LYS A 234 -6.47 2.51 0.82
CA LYS A 234 -5.88 3.18 -0.36
C LYS A 234 -6.25 4.66 -0.20
N ARG A 235 -5.25 5.56 -0.21
CA ARG A 235 -5.54 6.96 -0.50
C ARG A 235 -6.40 6.95 -1.78
N PRO A 236 -7.53 7.67 -1.82
CA PRO A 236 -8.39 7.68 -2.99
C PRO A 236 -7.54 7.88 -4.25
N GLU A 237 -7.81 7.09 -5.29
CA GLU A 237 -7.15 7.26 -6.59
C GLU A 237 -7.43 8.69 -7.07
N LEU A 238 -6.37 9.50 -7.14
CA LEU A 238 -6.43 10.87 -7.63
C LEU A 238 -6.80 10.81 -9.12
N THR A 239 -8.01 11.25 -9.46
CA THR A 239 -8.39 11.59 -10.82
C THR A 239 -7.51 12.73 -11.35
N PRO A 240 -7.36 12.90 -12.68
CA PRO A 240 -6.60 14.03 -13.23
C PRO A 240 -7.23 15.38 -12.80
N PRO A 241 -6.43 16.44 -12.53
CA PRO A 241 -6.93 17.76 -12.14
C PRO A 241 -7.79 18.40 -13.23
N LEU A 242 -8.88 19.05 -12.81
CA LEU A 242 -9.77 19.79 -13.70
C LEU A 242 -9.23 21.18 -14.08
N HIS A 243 -8.18 21.72 -13.45
CA HIS A 243 -7.47 22.92 -13.94
C HIS A 243 -6.20 23.24 -13.13
N ASP A 244 -5.29 24.05 -13.70
CA ASP A 244 -4.02 24.57 -13.13
C ASP A 244 -4.15 25.41 -11.83
N ILE A 245 -5.28 25.36 -11.14
CA ILE A 245 -5.65 26.22 -10.00
C ILE A 245 -5.40 25.51 -8.65
N GLY A 246 -4.95 24.26 -8.69
CA GLY A 246 -4.39 23.55 -7.54
C GLY A 246 -5.42 22.89 -6.60
N LEU A 247 -6.73 23.08 -6.82
CA LEU A 247 -7.79 22.26 -6.21
C LEU A 247 -8.24 21.17 -7.18
N LEU A 248 -8.26 19.93 -6.70
CA LEU A 248 -8.62 18.75 -7.50
C LEU A 248 -10.14 18.47 -7.51
N PHE A 249 -10.84 18.88 -6.47
CA PHE A 249 -12.28 18.64 -6.28
C PHE A 249 -13.01 19.97 -6.08
N GLU A 250 -14.33 19.96 -6.29
CA GLU A 250 -15.18 21.09 -5.97
C GLU A 250 -15.06 21.46 -4.48
N PRO A 251 -14.93 22.76 -4.12
CA PRO A 251 -14.94 23.22 -2.74
C PRO A 251 -16.10 22.66 -1.94
N ARG A 252 -15.81 22.24 -0.71
CA ARG A 252 -16.78 21.75 0.28
C ARG A 252 -16.75 22.57 1.57
N SER A 253 -15.92 23.60 1.62
CA SER A 253 -15.76 24.50 2.75
C SER A 253 -15.44 25.91 2.26
N GLU A 254 -15.80 26.92 3.06
CA GLU A 254 -15.49 28.33 2.82
C GLU A 254 -13.98 28.56 2.67
N LEU A 255 -13.15 27.85 3.44
CA LEU A 255 -11.67 27.92 3.31
C LEU A 255 -11.17 27.55 1.90
N GLU A 256 -11.81 26.58 1.24
CA GLU A 256 -11.47 26.20 -0.13
C GLU A 256 -11.96 27.24 -1.15
N VAL A 257 -13.08 27.91 -0.88
CA VAL A 257 -13.58 29.06 -1.67
C VAL A 257 -12.66 30.26 -1.52
N ILE A 258 -12.21 30.57 -0.30
CA ILE A 258 -11.21 31.60 0.00
C ILE A 258 -9.91 31.33 -0.75
N TYR A 259 -9.45 30.08 -0.77
CA TYR A 259 -8.27 29.68 -1.54
C TYR A 259 -8.45 29.95 -3.04
N LEU A 260 -9.58 29.56 -3.63
CA LEU A 260 -9.85 29.84 -5.06
C LEU A 260 -9.92 31.34 -5.35
N PHE A 261 -10.63 32.09 -4.52
CA PHE A 261 -10.69 33.54 -4.64
C PHE A 261 -9.30 34.16 -4.56
N SER A 262 -8.44 33.69 -3.64
CA SER A 262 -7.06 34.17 -3.49
C SER A 262 -6.20 33.94 -4.74
N ILE A 263 -6.57 33.01 -5.62
CA ILE A 263 -5.92 32.80 -6.92
C ILE A 263 -6.57 33.65 -8.01
N LEU A 264 -7.89 33.82 -7.96
CA LEU A 264 -8.69 34.44 -9.02
C LEU A 264 -8.94 35.94 -8.82
N HIS A 265 -8.68 36.51 -7.65
CA HIS A 265 -9.12 37.85 -7.25
C HIS A 265 -8.76 38.94 -8.29
N LYS A 266 -7.58 38.86 -8.91
CA LYS A 266 -7.17 39.81 -9.96
C LYS A 266 -8.01 39.68 -11.23
N LYS A 267 -8.35 38.45 -11.64
CA LYS A 267 -9.25 38.20 -12.79
C LYS A 267 -10.65 38.71 -12.50
N LEU A 268 -11.10 38.59 -11.24
CA LEU A 268 -12.39 39.10 -10.75
C LEU A 268 -12.38 40.62 -10.49
N LYS A 269 -11.40 41.36 -11.00
CA LYS A 269 -11.28 42.82 -10.88
C LYS A 269 -11.10 43.34 -9.44
N PHE A 270 -10.61 42.50 -8.53
CA PHE A 270 -10.16 42.84 -7.17
C PHE A 270 -8.63 42.76 -7.07
N PRO A 271 -7.87 43.73 -7.61
CA PRO A 271 -6.41 43.66 -7.68
C PRO A 271 -5.69 43.46 -6.34
N TYR A 272 -6.27 43.91 -5.22
CA TYR A 272 -5.65 43.81 -3.90
C TYR A 272 -6.63 43.23 -2.87
N ILE A 273 -6.15 42.26 -2.09
CA ILE A 273 -6.81 41.77 -0.86
C ILE A 273 -6.16 42.52 0.31
N VAL A 274 -6.97 43.27 1.07
CA VAL A 274 -6.51 44.08 2.20
C VAL A 274 -6.40 43.23 3.46
N LYS A 275 -7.41 42.40 3.73
CA LYS A 275 -7.43 41.46 4.85
C LYS A 275 -8.41 40.32 4.60
N ILE A 276 -8.11 39.17 5.18
CA ILE A 276 -8.99 38.00 5.35
C ILE A 276 -9.01 37.68 6.84
N ARG A 277 -10.17 37.33 7.39
CA ARG A 277 -10.39 37.12 8.82
C ARG A 277 -11.47 36.06 9.05
N ASP A 278 -11.53 35.56 10.29
CA ASP A 278 -12.49 34.55 10.77
C ASP A 278 -13.69 35.24 11.45
N GLU A 279 -14.19 36.32 10.84
CA GLU A 279 -15.32 37.11 11.36
C GLU A 279 -16.06 37.83 10.22
N TYR A 280 -17.38 37.94 10.36
CA TYR A 280 -18.23 38.59 9.37
C TYR A 280 -17.93 40.10 9.19
N PRO A 281 -17.81 40.62 7.95
CA PRO A 281 -17.55 39.87 6.72
C PRO A 281 -16.10 39.40 6.57
N ASP A 282 -15.90 38.27 5.92
CA ASP A 282 -14.64 37.52 5.87
C ASP A 282 -13.46 38.26 5.25
N ALA A 283 -13.70 39.15 4.28
CA ALA A 283 -12.61 39.84 3.60
C ALA A 283 -12.90 41.31 3.31
N THR A 284 -11.80 42.06 3.15
CA THR A 284 -11.80 43.40 2.60
C THR A 284 -10.84 43.45 1.42
N VAL A 285 -11.30 43.99 0.30
CA VAL A 285 -10.56 44.07 -0.97
C VAL A 285 -10.59 45.48 -1.53
N ILE A 286 -9.71 45.76 -2.49
CA ILE A 286 -9.75 46.96 -3.32
C ILE A 286 -10.06 46.53 -4.74
N ASN A 287 -11.14 47.05 -5.33
CA ASN A 287 -11.45 46.81 -6.75
C ASN A 287 -10.59 47.65 -7.69
N HIS A 288 -10.70 47.39 -8.99
CA HIS A 288 -9.97 48.12 -10.03
C HIS A 288 -10.27 49.63 -10.09
N GLU A 289 -11.37 50.10 -9.51
CA GLU A 289 -11.70 51.53 -9.35
C GLU A 289 -11.06 52.16 -8.10
N GLY A 290 -10.35 51.37 -7.28
CA GLY A 290 -9.75 51.84 -6.04
C GLY A 290 -10.71 51.90 -4.85
N ARG A 291 -11.93 51.36 -4.96
CA ARG A 291 -12.91 51.32 -3.87
C ARG A 291 -12.62 50.15 -2.93
N MET A 292 -12.71 50.41 -1.64
CA MET A 292 -12.64 49.39 -0.60
C MET A 292 -13.99 48.70 -0.45
N LEU A 293 -14.02 47.38 -0.61
CA LEU A 293 -15.24 46.56 -0.59
C LEU A 293 -15.07 45.39 0.38
N LYS A 294 -16.18 44.87 0.87
CA LYS A 294 -16.25 43.74 1.79
C LYS A 294 -16.89 42.53 1.13
N ILE A 295 -16.30 41.36 1.36
CA ILE A 295 -16.72 40.10 0.77
C ILE A 295 -17.05 39.13 1.90
N GLU A 296 -18.16 38.40 1.73
CA GLU A 296 -18.44 37.16 2.45
C GLU A 296 -18.21 35.95 1.56
N PHE A 297 -17.59 34.89 2.09
CA PHE A 297 -17.39 33.64 1.38
C PHE A 297 -18.37 32.58 1.83
N GLU A 298 -18.92 31.84 0.88
CA GLU A 298 -19.85 30.76 1.16
C GLU A 298 -19.58 29.58 0.22
N VAL A 299 -19.95 28.36 0.60
CA VAL A 299 -19.94 27.27 -0.39
C VAL A 299 -21.10 27.47 -1.37
N ARG A 300 -22.27 27.87 -0.85
CA ARG A 300 -23.46 28.18 -1.65
C ARG A 300 -24.05 29.54 -1.32
N SER A 301 -24.56 30.27 -2.31
CA SER A 301 -25.17 31.60 -2.05
C SER A 301 -26.35 31.54 -1.06
N SER A 302 -27.08 30.41 -1.00
CA SER A 302 -28.13 30.17 0.00
C SER A 302 -27.63 30.02 1.45
N GLU A 303 -26.34 29.74 1.68
CA GLU A 303 -25.77 29.60 3.03
C GLU A 303 -25.66 30.94 3.75
N PHE A 304 -25.41 32.03 3.01
CA PHE A 304 -25.46 33.40 3.55
C PHE A 304 -26.77 33.69 4.29
N LEU A 305 -27.90 33.27 3.70
CA LEU A 305 -29.23 33.40 4.30
C LEU A 305 -29.42 32.51 5.53
N LYS A 306 -28.83 31.30 5.51
CA LYS A 306 -28.91 30.35 6.63
C LYS A 306 -28.08 30.81 7.83
N HIS A 307 -26.92 31.43 7.58
CA HIS A 307 -26.07 31.99 8.61
C HIS A 307 -26.65 33.25 9.25
N GLY A 308 -27.63 33.89 8.59
CA GLY A 308 -28.35 35.05 9.14
C GLY A 308 -27.52 36.33 9.15
N HIS A 309 -26.56 36.44 8.24
CA HIS A 309 -25.76 37.65 8.06
C HIS A 309 -26.64 38.81 7.57
N ASP A 310 -26.38 40.02 8.07
CA ASP A 310 -27.10 41.23 7.64
C ASP A 310 -26.50 41.73 6.31
N PRO A 311 -27.25 41.68 5.19
CA PRO A 311 -26.78 42.08 3.84
C PRO A 311 -26.09 43.44 3.75
N LYS A 312 -26.35 44.35 4.70
CA LYS A 312 -25.82 45.72 4.68
C LYS A 312 -24.32 45.81 4.98
N TYR A 313 -23.70 44.77 5.53
CA TYR A 313 -22.31 44.84 5.98
C TYR A 313 -21.30 44.24 5.00
N CYS A 314 -21.74 43.58 3.92
CA CYS A 314 -20.89 43.15 2.82
C CYS A 314 -21.40 43.69 1.48
N ASP A 315 -20.48 43.87 0.53
CA ASP A 315 -20.80 44.35 -0.81
C ASP A 315 -20.98 43.16 -1.77
N TYR A 316 -20.26 42.06 -1.53
CA TYR A 316 -20.27 40.86 -2.35
C TYR A 316 -20.42 39.59 -1.51
N ILE A 317 -21.05 38.58 -2.11
CA ILE A 317 -20.97 37.18 -1.71
C ILE A 317 -20.17 36.45 -2.79
N VAL A 318 -19.00 35.92 -2.43
CA VAL A 318 -18.22 35.07 -3.33
C VAL A 318 -18.45 33.62 -2.92
N CYS A 319 -19.14 32.85 -3.77
CA CYS A 319 -19.47 31.46 -3.49
C CYS A 319 -18.88 30.49 -4.52
N TRP A 320 -18.82 29.20 -4.18
CA TRP A 320 -18.56 28.18 -5.20
C TRP A 320 -19.74 28.11 -6.17
N GLU A 321 -20.93 27.82 -5.67
CA GLU A 321 -22.14 27.65 -6.46
C GLU A 321 -23.20 28.67 -6.06
N ASP A 322 -23.77 29.33 -7.06
CA ASP A 322 -24.92 30.21 -6.86
C ASP A 322 -26.20 29.39 -7.06
N ASP A 323 -26.88 29.07 -5.96
CA ASP A 323 -28.04 28.17 -5.91
C ASP A 323 -29.36 28.89 -5.55
N LEU A 324 -29.36 30.22 -5.56
CA LEU A 324 -30.56 31.02 -5.31
C LEU A 324 -31.44 31.10 -6.57
N GLU A 325 -32.71 30.68 -6.45
CA GLU A 325 -33.70 30.83 -7.52
C GLU A 325 -34.22 32.27 -7.62
N GLU A 326 -34.36 32.95 -6.48
CA GLU A 326 -34.81 34.34 -6.37
C GLU A 326 -33.87 35.11 -5.44
N ILE A 327 -33.38 36.27 -5.90
CA ILE A 327 -32.49 37.14 -5.13
C ILE A 327 -33.34 38.09 -4.27
N PRO A 328 -33.18 38.10 -2.93
CA PRO A 328 -33.90 39.03 -2.06
C PRO A 328 -33.65 40.51 -2.40
N GLU A 329 -34.59 41.38 -2.01
CA GLU A 329 -34.40 42.83 -2.17
C GLU A 329 -33.24 43.32 -1.27
N ASN A 330 -32.34 44.15 -1.82
CA ASN A 330 -31.10 44.63 -1.17
C ASN A 330 -30.07 43.54 -0.83
N PHE A 331 -30.03 42.45 -1.60
CA PHE A 331 -29.01 41.41 -1.45
C PHE A 331 -27.65 41.85 -2.04
N PRO A 332 -26.51 41.41 -1.47
CA PRO A 332 -25.18 41.73 -2.02
C PRO A 332 -24.98 41.11 -3.41
N GLU A 333 -24.02 41.62 -4.18
CA GLU A 333 -23.71 41.06 -5.50
C GLU A 333 -23.08 39.66 -5.36
N VAL A 334 -23.63 38.66 -6.05
CA VAL A 334 -23.16 37.27 -5.96
C VAL A 334 -22.18 36.97 -7.09
N ILE A 335 -20.98 36.49 -6.74
CA ILE A 335 -19.97 35.99 -7.68
C ILE A 335 -19.82 34.49 -7.48
N SER A 336 -20.19 33.71 -8.50
CA SER A 336 -19.97 32.26 -8.51
C SER A 336 -18.63 31.91 -9.14
N LEU A 337 -17.71 31.37 -8.33
CA LEU A 337 -16.41 30.90 -8.83
C LEU A 337 -16.54 29.72 -9.79
N LYS A 338 -17.60 28.90 -9.66
CA LYS A 338 -17.89 27.80 -10.58
C LYS A 338 -18.21 28.30 -12.00
N LYS A 339 -19.02 29.35 -12.14
CA LYS A 339 -19.33 29.98 -13.44
C LYS A 339 -18.06 30.60 -14.05
N GLU A 340 -17.31 31.37 -13.25
CA GLU A 340 -16.06 32.02 -13.65
C GLU A 340 -14.99 31.04 -14.16
N LEU A 341 -14.88 29.87 -13.54
CA LEU A 341 -13.92 28.83 -13.96
C LEU A 341 -14.38 28.03 -15.18
N ARG A 342 -15.68 27.92 -15.42
CA ARG A 342 -16.24 27.21 -16.58
C ARG A 342 -16.38 28.11 -17.81
N GLY A 343 -16.23 29.43 -17.64
CA GLY A 343 -16.40 30.42 -18.70
C GLY A 343 -17.87 30.56 -19.14
N GLU A 344 -18.79 30.35 -18.18
CA GLU A 344 -20.24 30.43 -18.38
C GLU A 344 -20.79 31.84 -18.11
#